data_AF-A0A966R8G3-F1
#
_entry.id   AF-A0A966R8G3-F1
#
_cell.length_a   1.000
_cell.length_b   1.000
_cell.length_c   1.000
_cell.angle_alpha   90.00
_cell.angle_beta   90.00
_cell.angle_gamma   90.00
#
_symmetry.space_group_name_H-M   'P 1'
#
loop_
_entity.id
_entity.type
_entity.pdbx_description
1 polymer ?
#
loop_
_entity_poly.entity_id
_entity_poly.type
_entity_poly.pdbx_seq_one_letter_code
_entity_poly.pdbx_strand_id
1 'polypeptide(L)'
;MINHGRTLLLNIWAQSAQKQQAGYEYIPGEFRPLVLPTALKTVRRVLFGSNPDQRFLNLRARELLSYVHQTPVADYLYKLDSRVTYWPEATDSSFKYLPALRLTQISGPSRSVAFGGEFTANNSTGRANRQYTMSLQPTNYEQLLSEENEVLLVEDNFGVLIKEINIDSDISLTTQTLYEPKPRGTLDPANILPTITLPETGIKLRLERLSTDPVTFSGRWYIALEANPAPAITTLFPSLEMLGEPLFLELFGLTDEEPYATFKNLWFDHPLPAYRLAGLVMAYIYRVEGIRAHSNG
;
A
#
# COMPACT_ATOMS: atom_id res chain seq x y z
N MET A 1 -22.80 10.02 3.93
CA MET A 1 -22.00 9.46 5.05
C MET A 1 -20.70 10.25 5.16
N ILE A 2 -19.99 10.34 6.30
CA ILE A 2 -18.73 11.12 6.36
C ILE A 2 -17.73 10.59 5.32
N ASN A 3 -16.97 11.48 4.66
CA ASN A 3 -16.03 11.13 3.59
C ASN A 3 -16.69 10.31 2.48
N HIS A 4 -17.92 10.66 2.10
CA HIS A 4 -18.74 9.81 1.22
C HIS A 4 -18.02 9.42 -0.07
N GLY A 5 -17.52 10.40 -0.83
CA GLY A 5 -16.84 10.13 -2.09
C GLY A 5 -15.58 9.29 -1.95
N ARG A 6 -14.77 9.51 -0.90
CA ARG A 6 -13.60 8.67 -0.59
C ARG A 6 -14.00 7.24 -0.24
N THR A 7 -15.06 7.08 0.54
CA THR A 7 -15.57 5.76 0.94
C THR A 7 -16.04 4.96 -0.28
N LEU A 8 -16.76 5.60 -1.21
CA LEU A 8 -17.15 4.99 -2.48
C LEU A 8 -15.95 4.69 -3.38
N LEU A 9 -14.98 5.61 -3.45
CA LEU A 9 -13.77 5.45 -4.25
C LEU A 9 -12.98 4.20 -3.84
N LEU A 10 -12.81 4.00 -2.53
CA LEU A 10 -12.10 2.82 -2.02
C LEU A 10 -12.94 1.54 -2.12
N ASN A 11 -14.23 1.64 -1.83
CA ASN A 11 -15.18 0.54 -1.77
C ASN A 11 -14.66 -0.64 -0.90
N ILE A 12 -14.29 -0.33 0.35
CA ILE A 12 -13.76 -1.28 1.34
C ILE A 12 -14.51 -1.16 2.66
N TRP A 13 -14.38 -2.19 3.50
CA TRP A 13 -14.92 -2.16 4.87
C TRP A 13 -14.11 -1.21 5.77
N ALA A 14 -14.76 -0.70 6.81
CA ALA A 14 -14.06 -0.01 7.89
C ALA A 14 -13.14 -1.00 8.63
N GLN A 15 -11.85 -0.66 8.74
CA GLN A 15 -10.87 -1.45 9.50
C GLN A 15 -10.48 -0.70 10.78
N SER A 16 -10.66 -1.35 11.93
CA SER A 16 -10.38 -0.76 13.26
C SER A 16 -8.90 -0.75 13.62
N ALA A 17 -8.15 -1.79 13.23
CA ALA A 17 -6.75 -1.98 13.58
C ALA A 17 -5.77 -0.98 12.91
N GLN A 18 -6.25 -0.19 11.95
CA GLN A 18 -5.37 0.54 11.03
C GLN A 18 -5.41 2.07 11.17
N LYS A 19 -5.99 2.58 12.28
CA LYS A 19 -6.07 4.02 12.57
C LYS A 19 -4.72 4.74 12.60
N GLN A 20 -3.61 4.00 12.72
CA GLN A 20 -2.25 4.54 12.77
C GLN A 20 -1.51 4.50 11.42
N GLN A 21 -2.13 3.97 10.36
CA GLN A 21 -1.50 3.96 9.04
C GLN A 21 -1.59 5.32 8.35
N ALA A 22 -0.55 5.69 7.60
CA ALA A 22 -0.54 6.93 6.84
C ALA A 22 -1.72 6.99 5.85
N GLY A 23 -2.45 8.10 5.87
CA GLY A 23 -3.63 8.34 5.03
C GLY A 23 -4.86 7.51 5.36
N TYR A 24 -4.85 6.85 6.52
CA TYR A 24 -6.07 6.33 7.08
C TYR A 24 -7.05 7.48 7.33
N GLU A 25 -8.29 7.28 6.90
CA GLU A 25 -9.39 8.19 7.15
C GLU A 25 -10.60 7.38 7.58
N TYR A 26 -11.46 8.03 8.36
CA TYR A 26 -12.68 7.40 8.84
C TYR A 26 -13.55 6.92 7.67
N ILE A 27 -13.93 5.64 7.73
CA ILE A 27 -14.98 5.01 6.93
C ILE A 27 -16.10 4.63 7.90
N PRO A 28 -17.36 5.00 7.63
CA PRO A 28 -18.48 4.65 8.50
C PRO A 28 -18.63 3.14 8.70
N GLY A 29 -18.88 2.72 9.95
CA GLY A 29 -18.90 1.29 10.32
C GLY A 29 -20.06 0.50 9.70
N GLU A 30 -21.11 1.21 9.29
CA GLU A 30 -22.27 0.69 8.57
C GLU A 30 -22.02 0.52 7.06
N PHE A 31 -20.96 1.11 6.51
CA PHE A 31 -20.67 0.95 5.09
C PHE A 31 -20.36 -0.52 4.75
N ARG A 32 -20.88 -0.97 3.62
CA ARG A 32 -20.68 -2.31 3.07
C ARG A 32 -20.14 -2.14 1.66
N PRO A 33 -18.99 -2.73 1.31
CA PRO A 33 -18.50 -2.73 -0.06
C PRO A 33 -19.53 -3.29 -1.01
N LEU A 34 -19.67 -2.59 -2.13
CA LEU A 34 -20.62 -2.92 -3.18
C LEU A 34 -20.00 -3.93 -4.14
N VAL A 35 -20.85 -4.78 -4.71
CA VAL A 35 -20.47 -5.63 -5.83
C VAL A 35 -20.39 -4.77 -7.08
N LEU A 36 -19.16 -4.49 -7.52
CA LEU A 36 -18.92 -3.65 -8.68
C LEU A 36 -19.14 -4.43 -9.99
N PRO A 37 -19.80 -3.84 -11.01
CA PRO A 37 -19.79 -4.32 -12.38
C PRO A 37 -18.37 -4.44 -12.94
N THR A 38 -18.21 -5.26 -14.00
CA THR A 38 -16.90 -5.55 -14.61
C THR A 38 -16.15 -4.28 -15.01
N ALA A 39 -16.84 -3.26 -15.52
CA ALA A 39 -16.17 -2.02 -15.90
C ALA A 39 -15.57 -1.27 -14.71
N LEU A 40 -16.36 -1.07 -13.65
CA LEU A 40 -15.88 -0.40 -12.44
C LEU A 40 -14.78 -1.21 -11.74
N LYS A 41 -14.86 -2.55 -11.75
CA LYS A 41 -13.75 -3.41 -11.27
C LYS A 41 -12.47 -3.16 -12.07
N THR A 42 -12.58 -3.02 -13.39
CA THR A 42 -11.42 -2.79 -14.26
C THR A 42 -10.80 -1.42 -14.01
N VAL A 43 -11.61 -0.36 -13.95
CA VAL A 43 -11.14 0.99 -13.58
C VAL A 43 -10.47 0.97 -12.21
N ARG A 44 -11.12 0.38 -11.20
CA ARG A 44 -10.56 0.27 -9.84
C ARG A 44 -9.22 -0.47 -9.85
N ARG A 45 -9.08 -1.54 -10.63
CA ARG A 45 -7.83 -2.30 -10.77
C ARG A 45 -6.72 -1.47 -11.40
N VAL A 46 -7.02 -0.59 -12.35
CA VAL A 46 -6.00 0.32 -12.91
C VAL A 46 -5.61 1.38 -11.89
N LEU A 47 -6.57 1.96 -11.17
CA LEU A 47 -6.31 3.02 -10.18
C LEU A 47 -5.53 2.50 -8.96
N PHE A 48 -5.86 1.30 -8.48
CA PHE A 48 -5.36 0.79 -7.21
C PHE A 48 -4.48 -0.46 -7.32
N GLY A 49 -4.43 -1.15 -8.45
CA GLY A 49 -3.78 -2.46 -8.59
C GLY A 49 -4.74 -3.63 -8.41
N SER A 50 -4.24 -4.85 -8.68
CA SER A 50 -5.04 -6.09 -8.68
C SER A 50 -5.39 -6.63 -7.30
N ASN A 51 -4.54 -6.38 -6.30
CA ASN A 51 -4.71 -6.83 -4.92
C ASN A 51 -4.09 -5.82 -3.94
N PRO A 52 -4.66 -4.60 -3.86
CA PRO A 52 -4.02 -3.54 -3.12
C PRO A 52 -4.04 -3.77 -1.62
N ASP A 53 -2.94 -3.43 -0.95
CA ASP A 53 -2.96 -3.30 0.51
C ASP A 53 -3.61 -1.97 0.93
N GLN A 54 -4.02 -1.90 2.20
CA GLN A 54 -4.76 -0.75 2.72
C GLN A 54 -3.95 0.55 2.66
N ARG A 55 -2.63 0.45 2.86
CA ARG A 55 -1.73 1.61 2.77
C ARG A 55 -1.76 2.19 1.37
N PHE A 56 -1.60 1.34 0.35
CA PHE A 56 -1.65 1.76 -1.04
C PHE A 56 -2.99 2.39 -1.36
N LEU A 57 -4.11 1.77 -0.94
CA LEU A 57 -5.45 2.31 -1.11
C LEU A 57 -5.56 3.73 -0.53
N ASN A 58 -5.16 3.90 0.72
CA ASN A 58 -5.25 5.16 1.44
C ASN A 58 -4.43 6.28 0.77
N LEU A 59 -3.15 6.00 0.48
CA LEU A 59 -2.25 6.98 -0.12
C LEU A 59 -2.66 7.32 -1.55
N ARG A 60 -3.04 6.32 -2.36
CA ARG A 60 -3.48 6.51 -3.74
C ARG A 60 -4.83 7.24 -3.81
N ALA A 61 -5.77 6.96 -2.91
CA ALA A 61 -7.03 7.69 -2.85
C ALA A 61 -6.83 9.15 -2.48
N ARG A 62 -5.90 9.45 -1.55
CA ARG A 62 -5.53 10.84 -1.25
C ARG A 62 -4.95 11.55 -2.47
N GLU A 63 -4.02 10.90 -3.19
CA GLU A 63 -3.45 11.46 -4.43
C GLU A 63 -4.55 11.75 -5.46
N LEU A 64 -5.43 10.77 -5.74
CA LEU A 64 -6.57 10.91 -6.67
C LEU A 64 -7.51 12.06 -6.27
N LEU A 65 -7.90 12.12 -4.99
CA LEU A 65 -8.83 13.14 -4.50
C LEU A 65 -8.19 14.53 -4.43
N SER A 66 -6.86 14.62 -4.29
CA SER A 66 -6.15 15.91 -4.38
C SER A 66 -6.30 16.54 -5.76
N TYR A 67 -6.31 15.74 -6.84
CA TYR A 67 -6.60 16.23 -8.18
C TYR A 67 -8.05 16.70 -8.31
N VAL A 68 -9.01 15.96 -7.73
CA VAL A 68 -10.41 16.39 -7.72
C VAL A 68 -10.56 17.74 -7.02
N HIS A 69 -10.00 17.88 -5.81
CA HIS A 69 -10.09 19.11 -5.02
C HIS A 69 -9.41 20.33 -5.64
N GLN A 70 -8.45 20.13 -6.55
CA GLN A 70 -7.77 21.19 -7.28
C GLN A 70 -8.51 21.63 -8.56
N THR A 71 -9.69 21.07 -8.83
CA THR A 71 -10.48 21.35 -10.04
C THR A 71 -11.90 21.77 -9.70
N PRO A 72 -12.65 22.40 -10.62
CA PRO A 72 -14.04 22.78 -10.40
C PRO A 72 -14.99 21.59 -10.11
N VAL A 73 -14.62 20.35 -10.45
CA VAL A 73 -15.47 19.19 -10.13
C VAL A 73 -15.47 18.79 -8.66
N ALA A 74 -14.64 19.44 -7.83
CA ALA A 74 -14.73 19.34 -6.38
C ALA A 74 -16.15 19.66 -5.86
N ASP A 75 -16.88 20.57 -6.52
CA ASP A 75 -18.25 20.90 -6.13
C ASP A 75 -19.19 19.69 -6.20
N TYR A 76 -19.01 18.78 -7.16
CA TYR A 76 -19.77 17.54 -7.23
C TYR A 76 -19.43 16.60 -6.07
N LEU A 77 -18.17 16.56 -5.65
CA LEU A 77 -17.74 15.78 -4.50
C LEU A 77 -18.36 16.32 -3.19
N TYR A 78 -18.39 17.65 -3.01
CA TYR A 78 -19.02 18.27 -1.84
C TYR A 78 -20.55 18.16 -1.83
N LYS A 79 -21.19 18.05 -3.00
CA LYS A 79 -22.63 17.74 -3.10
C LYS A 79 -22.96 16.34 -2.60
N LEU A 80 -22.07 15.36 -2.77
CA LEU A 80 -22.26 14.01 -2.19
C LEU A 80 -22.13 14.04 -0.67
N ASP A 81 -21.13 14.72 -0.15
CA ASP A 81 -20.94 14.95 1.29
C ASP A 81 -19.97 16.10 1.55
N SER A 82 -20.44 17.12 2.26
CA SER A 82 -19.63 18.27 2.63
C SER A 82 -18.67 18.01 3.79
N ARG A 83 -18.81 16.87 4.49
CA ARG A 83 -17.98 16.50 5.65
C ARG A 83 -16.72 15.75 5.22
N VAL A 84 -15.82 16.46 4.55
CA VAL A 84 -14.51 15.95 4.13
C VAL A 84 -13.48 16.15 5.24
N THR A 85 -12.85 15.06 5.72
CA THR A 85 -11.80 15.12 6.78
C THR A 85 -10.38 15.04 6.25
N TYR A 86 -10.22 14.56 5.02
CA TYR A 86 -8.91 14.32 4.39
C TYR A 86 -8.37 15.51 3.58
N TRP A 87 -9.13 16.60 3.50
CA TRP A 87 -8.81 17.80 2.73
C TRP A 87 -9.27 19.09 3.44
N PRO A 88 -8.53 20.22 3.37
CA PRO A 88 -7.19 20.37 2.80
C PRO A 88 -6.18 19.48 3.52
N GLU A 89 -5.02 19.25 2.92
CA GLU A 89 -3.98 18.46 3.58
C GLU A 89 -3.65 19.09 4.93
N ALA A 90 -4.11 18.46 6.01
CA ALA A 90 -3.64 18.80 7.34
C ALA A 90 -2.12 18.62 7.36
N THR A 91 -1.43 19.32 8.26
CA THR A 91 0.01 19.21 8.51
C THR A 91 0.44 17.84 9.06
N ASP A 92 -0.32 16.79 8.75
CA ASP A 92 -0.09 15.43 9.18
C ASP A 92 1.31 14.98 8.77
N SER A 93 2.19 14.97 9.78
CA SER A 93 3.57 14.57 9.66
C SER A 93 3.72 13.11 9.23
N SER A 94 2.66 12.28 9.32
CA SER A 94 2.71 10.89 8.88
C SER A 94 3.04 10.74 7.39
N PHE A 95 2.86 11.80 6.60
CA PHE A 95 3.19 11.85 5.17
C PHE A 95 4.60 12.37 4.88
N LYS A 96 5.25 13.05 5.83
CA LYS A 96 6.58 13.65 5.64
C LYS A 96 7.73 12.63 5.72
N TYR A 97 7.49 11.41 6.18
CA TYR A 97 8.52 10.41 6.47
C TYR A 97 8.31 9.08 5.72
N LEU A 98 8.31 9.11 4.39
CA LEU A 98 8.22 7.90 3.54
C LEU A 98 9.15 8.00 2.33
N PRO A 99 9.90 6.94 1.97
CA PRO A 99 9.80 5.54 2.39
C PRO A 99 10.37 5.26 3.80
N ALA A 100 9.83 4.24 4.48
CA ALA A 100 10.26 3.84 5.81
C ALA A 100 10.62 2.34 5.84
N LEU A 101 11.80 2.05 6.37
CA LEU A 101 12.21 0.70 6.75
C LEU A 101 12.27 0.64 8.27
N ARG A 102 11.57 -0.32 8.87
CA ARG A 102 11.58 -0.55 10.31
C ARG A 102 12.05 -1.97 10.60
N LEU A 103 13.01 -2.08 11.49
CA LEU A 103 13.50 -3.34 12.03
C LEU A 103 13.28 -3.33 13.53
N THR A 104 12.59 -4.35 14.04
CA THR A 104 12.37 -4.56 15.47
C THR A 104 12.92 -5.92 15.83
N GLN A 105 13.90 -5.95 16.73
CA GLN A 105 14.36 -7.23 17.27
C GLN A 105 13.32 -7.76 18.26
N ILE A 106 12.87 -8.99 18.03
CA ILE A 106 11.90 -9.68 18.89
C ILE A 106 12.64 -10.49 19.96
N SER A 107 13.74 -11.16 19.60
CA SER A 107 14.54 -11.97 20.52
C SER A 107 16.00 -12.14 20.07
N GLY A 108 16.83 -12.67 20.98
CA GLY A 108 18.26 -12.91 20.77
C GLY A 108 19.14 -11.71 21.16
N PRO A 109 20.46 -11.84 21.04
CA PRO A 109 21.39 -10.76 21.37
C PRO A 109 21.33 -9.63 20.34
N SER A 110 21.53 -8.39 20.79
CA SER A 110 21.54 -7.21 19.92
C SER A 110 22.61 -7.31 18.85
N ARG A 111 22.24 -7.07 17.59
CA ARG A 111 23.12 -7.16 16.41
C ARG A 111 23.06 -5.92 15.56
N SER A 112 24.19 -5.58 14.96
CA SER A 112 24.20 -4.63 13.84
C SER A 112 23.57 -5.30 12.62
N VAL A 113 22.59 -4.62 12.03
CA VAL A 113 21.99 -5.01 10.75
C VAL A 113 22.25 -3.88 9.76
N ALA A 114 22.78 -4.22 8.59
CA ALA A 114 22.93 -3.29 7.49
C ALA A 114 21.90 -3.59 6.40
N PHE A 115 21.32 -2.53 5.87
CA PHE A 115 20.35 -2.58 4.79
C PHE A 115 20.96 -2.03 3.51
N GLY A 116 20.54 -2.58 2.38
CA GLY A 116 20.83 -2.06 1.05
C GLY A 116 19.63 -2.22 0.13
N GLY A 117 19.66 -1.52 -1.00
CA GLY A 117 18.56 -1.51 -1.96
C GLY A 117 17.46 -0.54 -1.57
N GLU A 118 16.37 -0.58 -2.33
CA GLU A 118 15.21 0.29 -2.18
C GLU A 118 13.93 -0.55 -2.26
N PHE A 119 12.95 -0.20 -1.43
CA PHE A 119 11.61 -0.75 -1.53
C PHE A 119 10.72 0.27 -2.23
N THR A 120 10.19 -0.12 -3.39
CA THR A 120 9.23 0.68 -4.14
C THR A 120 7.86 0.00 -4.08
N ALA A 121 6.80 0.80 -4.04
CA ALA A 121 5.46 0.26 -4.16
C ALA A 121 5.27 -0.39 -5.54
N ASN A 122 4.47 -1.45 -5.59
CA ASN A 122 4.10 -2.12 -6.82
C ASN A 122 2.69 -1.67 -7.23
N ASN A 123 2.58 -0.81 -8.25
CA ASN A 123 1.27 -0.35 -8.74
C ASN A 123 0.42 -1.45 -9.40
N SER A 124 1.03 -2.48 -10.00
CA SER A 124 0.25 -3.52 -10.69
C SER A 124 -0.52 -4.38 -9.70
N THR A 125 0.08 -4.65 -8.54
CA THR A 125 -0.58 -5.34 -7.43
C THR A 125 -1.25 -4.38 -6.46
N GLY A 126 -0.78 -3.14 -6.35
CA GLY A 126 -1.23 -2.17 -5.34
C GLY A 126 -0.57 -2.39 -3.97
N ARG A 127 0.67 -2.87 -3.93
CA ARG A 127 1.37 -3.16 -2.66
C ARG A 127 2.33 -2.02 -2.32
N ALA A 128 2.09 -1.32 -1.22
CA ALA A 128 2.95 -0.27 -0.65
C ALA A 128 3.47 -0.61 0.75
N ASN A 129 3.06 -1.74 1.31
CA ASN A 129 3.52 -2.24 2.59
C ASN A 129 3.91 -3.72 2.47
N ARG A 130 5.04 -4.10 3.08
CA ARG A 130 5.42 -5.50 3.28
C ARG A 130 6.00 -5.71 4.66
N GLN A 131 5.71 -6.88 5.21
CA GLN A 131 6.13 -7.23 6.55
C GLN A 131 6.69 -8.64 6.58
N TYR A 132 7.75 -8.84 7.33
CA TYR A 132 8.43 -10.12 7.44
C TYR A 132 8.73 -10.42 8.90
N THR A 133 8.71 -11.71 9.26
CA THR A 133 9.55 -12.21 10.34
C THR A 133 10.78 -12.86 9.77
N MET A 134 11.93 -12.55 10.36
CA MET A 134 13.21 -13.16 10.06
C MET A 134 13.71 -13.88 11.31
N SER A 135 14.12 -15.13 11.18
CA SER A 135 14.71 -15.90 12.29
C SER A 135 16.05 -16.49 11.86
N LEU A 136 17.08 -16.31 12.71
CA LEU A 136 18.33 -17.04 12.61
C LEU A 136 18.24 -18.27 13.50
N GLN A 137 18.46 -19.44 12.92
CA GLN A 137 18.42 -20.72 13.63
C GLN A 137 19.67 -21.56 13.35
N PRO A 138 20.17 -22.32 14.35
CA PRO A 138 21.13 -23.40 14.10
C PRO A 138 20.50 -24.43 13.16
N THR A 139 21.23 -24.86 12.13
CA THR A 139 20.67 -25.78 11.14
C THR A 139 20.62 -27.21 11.69
N ASN A 140 19.42 -27.71 11.98
CA ASN A 140 19.12 -29.13 11.75
C ASN A 140 18.29 -29.20 10.46
N TYR A 141 18.96 -29.57 9.37
CA TYR A 141 18.52 -29.45 7.97
C TYR A 141 17.14 -30.07 7.68
N GLU A 142 16.72 -31.08 8.45
CA GLU A 142 15.50 -31.85 8.19
C GLU A 142 14.19 -31.20 8.69
N GLN A 143 14.24 -30.21 9.61
CA GLN A 143 13.00 -29.58 10.11
C GLN A 143 12.55 -28.35 9.31
N LEU A 144 13.47 -27.66 8.63
CA LEU A 144 13.20 -26.37 7.98
C LEU A 144 12.43 -26.49 6.65
N LEU A 145 12.38 -27.69 6.03
CA LEU A 145 11.70 -27.94 4.75
C LEU A 145 10.20 -28.28 4.88
N SER A 146 9.65 -28.28 6.10
CA SER A 146 8.28 -28.76 6.37
C SER A 146 7.21 -27.66 6.41
N GLU A 147 7.58 -26.38 6.28
CA GLU A 147 6.66 -25.25 6.33
C GLU A 147 6.83 -24.37 5.08
N GLU A 148 5.77 -23.68 4.65
CA GLU A 148 5.70 -22.72 3.52
C GLU A 148 6.59 -21.46 3.72
N ASN A 149 7.82 -21.63 4.18
CA ASN A 149 8.76 -20.57 4.46
C ASN A 149 9.83 -20.53 3.36
N GLU A 150 10.26 -19.33 2.99
CA GLU A 150 11.42 -19.18 2.11
C GLU A 150 12.69 -19.33 2.95
N VAL A 151 13.26 -20.54 2.94
CA VAL A 151 14.51 -20.86 3.64
C VAL A 151 15.67 -20.43 2.76
N LEU A 152 16.41 -19.42 3.18
CA LEU A 152 17.68 -19.08 2.57
C LEU A 152 18.79 -19.73 3.41
N LEU A 153 19.41 -20.77 2.83
CA LEU A 153 20.59 -21.41 3.42
C LEU A 153 21.77 -20.44 3.30
N VAL A 154 22.38 -20.12 4.43
CA VAL A 154 23.40 -19.06 4.50
C VAL A 154 24.79 -19.65 4.75
N GLU A 155 24.96 -20.79 5.45
CA GLU A 155 26.26 -21.49 5.58
C GLU A 155 26.08 -22.89 6.20
N ASP A 156 27.12 -23.73 6.18
CA ASP A 156 27.12 -25.18 6.54
C ASP A 156 26.51 -25.57 7.90
N ASN A 157 26.17 -24.62 8.78
CA ASN A 157 25.52 -24.88 10.07
C ASN A 157 24.45 -23.85 10.49
N PHE A 158 24.09 -22.89 9.61
CA PHE A 158 23.11 -21.84 9.96
C PHE A 158 22.10 -21.55 8.84
N GLY A 159 20.83 -21.40 9.24
CA GLY A 159 19.71 -21.10 8.36
C GLY A 159 19.09 -19.75 8.70
N VAL A 160 18.67 -19.03 7.65
CA VAL A 160 17.80 -17.86 7.79
C VAL A 160 16.42 -18.24 7.31
N LEU A 161 15.46 -18.15 8.23
CA LEU A 161 14.05 -18.32 7.91
C LEU A 161 13.43 -16.95 7.69
N ILE A 162 12.88 -16.71 6.50
CA ILE A 162 12.09 -15.52 6.21
C ILE A 162 10.67 -15.93 5.91
N LYS A 163 9.75 -15.27 6.59
CA LYS A 163 8.33 -15.45 6.39
C LYS A 163 7.68 -14.09 6.20
N GLU A 164 7.11 -13.86 5.01
CA GLU A 164 6.20 -12.73 4.82
C GLU A 164 4.95 -12.96 5.67
N ILE A 165 4.48 -11.89 6.32
CA ILE A 165 3.31 -11.93 7.17
C ILE A 165 2.31 -10.89 6.68
N ASN A 166 1.06 -11.33 6.49
CA ASN A 166 -0.06 -10.44 6.28
C ASN A 166 -0.66 -10.11 7.65
N ILE A 167 -0.15 -9.07 8.31
CA ILE A 167 -0.74 -8.61 9.57
C ILE A 167 -1.92 -7.69 9.23
N ASP A 168 -3.10 -8.29 9.03
CA ASP A 168 -4.38 -7.60 9.26
C ASP A 168 -4.84 -7.72 10.72
N SER A 169 -4.08 -8.39 11.61
CA SER A 169 -4.45 -8.63 13.01
C SER A 169 -3.32 -8.38 14.01
N ASP A 170 -3.61 -7.56 15.01
CA ASP A 170 -2.85 -7.23 16.23
C ASP A 170 -1.71 -8.17 16.62
N ILE A 171 -0.50 -7.98 16.07
CA ILE A 171 0.70 -8.26 16.85
C ILE A 171 0.96 -7.01 17.68
N SER A 172 0.64 -7.07 18.97
CA SER A 172 1.14 -6.11 19.96
C SER A 172 2.66 -6.27 20.07
N LEU A 173 3.38 -5.73 19.10
CA LEU A 173 4.82 -5.60 19.16
C LEU A 173 5.10 -4.57 20.26
N THR A 174 5.64 -5.02 21.39
CA THR A 174 6.29 -4.13 22.34
C THR A 174 7.40 -3.42 21.58
N THR A 175 7.20 -2.13 21.29
CA THR A 175 8.09 -1.32 20.47
C THR A 175 9.45 -1.21 21.15
N GLN A 176 10.37 -2.14 20.88
CA GLN A 176 11.76 -2.01 21.27
C GLN A 176 12.58 -1.55 20.07
N THR A 177 12.98 -0.29 20.19
CA THR A 177 14.03 0.43 19.46
C THR A 177 13.83 0.51 17.95
N LEU A 178 13.48 1.72 17.48
CA LEU A 178 13.72 2.17 16.11
C LEU A 178 15.21 2.03 15.83
N TYR A 179 15.61 1.03 15.07
CA TYR A 179 16.99 0.97 14.57
C TYR A 179 17.15 2.06 13.50
N GLU A 180 17.88 3.13 13.83
CA GLU A 180 18.39 4.02 12.79
C GLU A 180 19.44 3.24 11.98
N PRO A 181 19.29 3.16 10.64
CA PRO A 181 20.24 2.42 9.82
C PRO A 181 21.64 3.01 10.02
N LYS A 182 22.56 2.22 10.59
CA LYS A 182 23.98 2.60 10.61
C LYS A 182 24.45 2.81 9.16
N PRO A 183 25.21 3.87 8.85
CA PRO A 183 25.70 4.12 7.51
C PRO A 183 26.51 2.93 6.96
N ARG A 184 26.47 2.74 5.63
CA ARG A 184 27.31 1.76 4.90
C ARG A 184 28.75 1.86 5.40
N GLY A 185 29.26 0.80 6.04
CA GLY A 185 30.70 0.66 6.35
C GLY A 185 31.08 0.34 7.79
N THR A 186 30.14 0.06 8.70
CA THR A 186 30.45 -0.24 10.12
C THR A 186 30.28 -1.72 10.51
N LEU A 187 30.20 -2.63 9.53
CA LEU A 187 30.26 -4.07 9.81
C LEU A 187 31.69 -4.57 9.60
N ASP A 188 32.21 -5.35 10.55
CA ASP A 188 33.51 -6.02 10.42
C ASP A 188 33.45 -7.04 9.26
N PRO A 189 34.22 -6.86 8.17
CA PRO A 189 34.21 -7.75 7.01
C PRO A 189 34.49 -9.21 7.33
N ALA A 190 35.23 -9.50 8.42
CA ALA A 190 35.53 -10.85 8.85
C ALA A 190 34.32 -11.59 9.44
N ASN A 191 33.26 -10.85 9.79
CA ASN A 191 32.11 -11.34 10.54
C ASN A 191 30.78 -11.03 9.82
N ILE A 192 30.75 -10.95 8.49
CA ILE A 192 29.52 -10.65 7.73
C ILE A 192 28.86 -11.94 7.25
N LEU A 193 27.59 -12.14 7.60
CA LEU A 193 26.78 -13.20 7.00
C LEU A 193 26.43 -12.85 5.54
N PRO A 194 26.25 -13.85 4.67
CA PRO A 194 25.76 -13.65 3.31
C PRO A 194 24.58 -12.70 3.19
N THR A 195 24.54 -11.98 2.07
CA THR A 195 23.49 -11.00 1.81
C THR A 195 22.18 -11.71 1.55
N ILE A 196 21.17 -11.39 2.36
CA ILE A 196 19.82 -11.93 2.24
C ILE A 196 19.00 -10.94 1.44
N THR A 197 18.31 -11.39 0.39
CA THR A 197 17.37 -10.52 -0.34
C THR A 197 15.97 -10.81 0.16
N LEU A 198 15.23 -9.77 0.55
CA LEU A 198 13.86 -9.94 0.99
C LEU A 198 12.94 -10.24 -0.20
N PRO A 199 12.09 -11.28 -0.12
CA PRO A 199 11.29 -11.77 -1.23
C PRO A 199 10.41 -10.68 -1.85
N GLU A 200 10.38 -10.62 -3.18
CA GLU A 200 9.59 -9.64 -3.94
C GLU A 200 9.88 -8.17 -3.60
N THR A 201 11.10 -7.90 -3.09
CA THR A 201 11.60 -6.55 -2.84
C THR A 201 12.99 -6.37 -3.43
N GLY A 202 13.41 -5.11 -3.59
CA GLY A 202 14.81 -4.76 -3.85
C GLY A 202 15.69 -4.72 -2.60
N ILE A 203 15.14 -5.02 -1.40
CA ILE A 203 15.83 -4.86 -0.12
C ILE A 203 16.78 -6.02 0.12
N LYS A 204 17.99 -5.66 0.53
CA LYS A 204 19.08 -6.55 0.90
C LYS A 204 19.46 -6.33 2.36
N LEU A 205 19.61 -7.42 3.10
CA LEU A 205 20.00 -7.44 4.50
C LEU A 205 21.38 -8.05 4.64
N ARG A 206 22.19 -7.48 5.52
CA ARG A 206 23.44 -8.05 5.99
C ARG A 206 23.46 -8.02 7.51
N LEU A 207 23.83 -9.14 8.09
CA LEU A 207 23.84 -9.35 9.53
C LEU A 207 25.28 -9.59 9.99
N GLU A 208 25.62 -9.02 11.13
CA GLU A 208 26.89 -9.29 11.80
C GLU A 208 26.84 -10.65 12.52
N ARG A 209 27.88 -11.45 12.33
CA ARG A 209 28.16 -12.69 13.05
C ARG A 209 28.84 -12.31 14.36
N LEU A 210 28.11 -12.44 15.47
CA LEU A 210 28.65 -12.14 16.80
C LEU A 210 29.40 -13.31 17.44
N SER A 211 29.12 -14.54 17.00
CA SER A 211 29.65 -15.76 17.63
C SER A 211 29.49 -16.95 16.69
N THR A 212 30.25 -18.02 16.94
CA THR A 212 30.05 -19.35 16.34
C THR A 212 29.20 -20.27 17.21
N ASP A 213 28.92 -19.89 18.48
CA ASP A 213 28.07 -20.65 19.39
C ASP A 213 26.58 -20.53 19.01
N PRO A 214 25.90 -21.64 18.70
CA PRO A 214 24.52 -21.66 18.21
C PRO A 214 23.49 -20.99 19.14
N VAL A 215 23.69 -21.01 20.47
CA VAL A 215 22.75 -20.38 21.41
C VAL A 215 22.83 -18.85 21.29
N THR A 216 24.05 -18.32 21.33
CA THR A 216 24.31 -16.89 21.11
C THR A 216 24.09 -16.46 19.64
N PHE A 217 24.04 -17.42 18.72
CA PHE A 217 23.81 -17.18 17.30
C PHE A 217 22.32 -17.04 16.91
N SER A 218 21.39 -17.49 17.74
CA SER A 218 19.95 -17.35 17.45
C SER A 218 19.43 -15.91 17.58
N GLY A 219 18.39 -15.57 16.82
CA GLY A 219 17.71 -14.28 16.94
C GLY A 219 16.48 -14.19 16.06
N ARG A 220 15.54 -13.31 16.41
CA ARG A 220 14.32 -13.09 15.65
C ARG A 220 14.05 -11.60 15.48
N TRP A 221 13.63 -11.22 14.29
CA TRP A 221 13.30 -9.84 13.93
C TRP A 221 11.96 -9.75 13.22
N TYR A 222 11.29 -8.63 13.42
CA TYR A 222 10.20 -8.13 12.60
C TYR A 222 10.73 -7.04 11.69
N ILE A 223 10.38 -7.11 10.41
CA ILE A 223 10.79 -6.15 9.39
C ILE A 223 9.51 -5.58 8.78
N ALA A 224 9.37 -4.26 8.74
CA ALA A 224 8.29 -3.58 8.04
C ALA A 224 8.87 -2.61 7.00
N LEU A 225 8.37 -2.70 5.77
CA LEU A 225 8.76 -1.90 4.63
C LEU A 225 7.54 -1.11 4.16
N GLU A 226 7.69 0.21 4.06
CA GLU A 226 6.62 1.10 3.62
C GLU A 226 7.12 2.03 2.54
N ALA A 227 6.36 2.14 1.45
CA ALA A 227 6.64 3.02 0.33
C ALA A 227 5.44 3.93 0.03
N ASN A 228 5.70 5.02 -0.68
CA ASN A 228 4.63 5.78 -1.34
C ASN A 228 4.23 5.06 -2.63
N PRO A 229 2.97 5.20 -3.10
CA PRO A 229 2.57 4.72 -4.41
C PRO A 229 3.53 5.26 -5.47
N ALA A 230 4.18 4.36 -6.19
CA ALA A 230 5.15 4.66 -7.23
C ALA A 230 4.99 3.64 -8.36
N PRO A 231 5.16 4.03 -9.64
CA PRO A 231 5.34 5.40 -10.12
C PRO A 231 4.11 6.32 -9.89
N ALA A 232 4.33 7.63 -10.14
CA ALA A 232 3.35 8.71 -9.99
C ALA A 232 2.06 8.42 -10.77
N ILE A 233 0.92 8.96 -10.33
CA ILE A 233 -0.37 8.64 -10.96
C ILE A 233 -0.45 8.97 -12.45
N THR A 234 0.36 9.92 -12.90
CA THR A 234 0.47 10.29 -14.31
C THR A 234 0.91 9.12 -15.20
N THR A 235 1.60 8.12 -14.66
CA THR A 235 1.98 6.92 -15.42
C THR A 235 0.81 5.96 -15.63
N LEU A 236 -0.33 6.15 -14.96
CA LEU A 236 -1.52 5.33 -15.18
C LEU A 236 -2.32 5.77 -16.40
N PHE A 237 -2.06 6.96 -16.96
CA PHE A 237 -2.81 7.52 -18.09
C PHE A 237 -2.86 6.60 -19.31
N PRO A 238 -1.73 6.05 -19.80
CA PRO A 238 -1.77 5.13 -20.93
C PRO A 238 -2.67 3.92 -20.64
N SER A 239 -2.61 3.36 -19.44
CA SER A 239 -3.45 2.22 -19.05
C SER A 239 -4.94 2.60 -18.95
N LEU A 240 -5.26 3.81 -18.50
CA LEU A 240 -6.63 4.33 -18.44
C LEU A 240 -7.17 4.62 -19.85
N GLU A 241 -6.36 5.19 -20.75
CA GLU A 241 -6.73 5.44 -22.15
C GLU A 241 -6.96 4.14 -22.93
N MET A 242 -6.24 3.08 -22.59
CA MET A 242 -6.40 1.74 -23.18
C MET A 242 -7.67 0.99 -22.75
N LEU A 243 -8.45 1.50 -21.80
CA LEU A 243 -9.69 0.85 -21.35
C LEU A 243 -10.74 0.74 -22.49
N GLY A 244 -10.70 1.65 -23.45
CA GLY A 244 -11.54 1.61 -24.64
C GLY A 244 -13.01 2.01 -24.42
N GLU A 245 -13.72 2.18 -25.54
CA GLU A 245 -15.06 2.75 -25.58
C GLU A 245 -16.11 1.98 -24.74
N PRO A 246 -16.20 0.63 -24.75
CA PRO A 246 -17.23 -0.07 -23.98
C PRO A 246 -17.18 0.25 -22.48
N LEU A 247 -15.97 0.35 -21.91
CA LEU A 247 -15.77 0.71 -20.51
C LEU A 247 -16.14 2.17 -20.24
N PHE A 248 -15.84 3.07 -21.17
CA PHE A 248 -16.22 4.48 -21.05
C PHE A 248 -17.73 4.70 -21.18
N LEU A 249 -18.45 3.90 -21.98
CA LEU A 249 -19.91 3.95 -22.02
C LEU A 249 -20.55 3.49 -20.70
N GLU A 250 -19.99 2.47 -20.05
CA GLU A 250 -20.46 2.09 -18.70
C GLU A 250 -20.11 3.14 -17.63
N LEU A 251 -18.96 3.80 -17.76
CA LEU A 251 -18.48 4.78 -16.79
C LEU A 251 -19.19 6.15 -16.93
N PHE A 252 -19.27 6.69 -18.14
CA PHE A 252 -19.85 8.01 -18.42
C PHE A 252 -21.31 7.91 -18.87
N GLY A 253 -21.76 6.80 -19.44
CA GLY A 253 -23.13 6.65 -19.94
C GLY A 253 -23.27 6.95 -21.43
N LEU A 254 -24.44 6.62 -21.96
CA LEU A 254 -24.79 6.81 -23.37
C LEU A 254 -25.33 8.22 -23.65
N THR A 255 -26.00 8.82 -22.68
CA THR A 255 -26.62 10.16 -22.80
C THR A 255 -25.72 11.20 -22.16
N ASP A 256 -25.69 12.40 -22.74
CA ASP A 256 -24.97 13.55 -22.19
C ASP A 256 -25.80 14.21 -21.07
N GLU A 257 -26.10 13.43 -20.04
CA GLU A 257 -26.77 13.88 -18.82
C GLU A 257 -25.77 14.30 -17.75
N GLU A 258 -26.07 15.38 -17.03
CA GLU A 258 -25.26 15.80 -15.89
C GLU A 258 -25.44 14.85 -14.70
N PRO A 259 -24.38 14.58 -13.92
CA PRO A 259 -23.04 15.20 -14.00
C PRO A 259 -22.07 14.50 -14.96
N TYR A 260 -22.49 13.43 -15.63
CA TYR A 260 -21.59 12.60 -16.42
C TYR A 260 -21.09 13.29 -17.70
N ALA A 261 -21.90 14.15 -18.32
CA ALA A 261 -21.48 14.99 -19.44
C ALA A 261 -20.25 15.84 -19.07
N THR A 262 -20.29 16.53 -17.92
CA THR A 262 -19.13 17.27 -17.39
C THR A 262 -17.91 16.36 -17.23
N PHE A 263 -18.07 15.20 -16.60
CA PHE A 263 -16.96 14.28 -16.34
C PHE A 263 -16.34 13.71 -17.62
N LYS A 264 -17.17 13.39 -18.62
CA LYS A 264 -16.77 12.90 -19.94
C LYS A 264 -15.96 13.96 -20.70
N ASN A 265 -16.46 15.20 -20.75
CA ASN A 265 -15.76 16.31 -21.42
C ASN A 265 -14.40 16.58 -20.76
N LEU A 266 -14.31 16.48 -19.43
CA LEU A 266 -13.02 16.60 -18.76
C LEU A 266 -12.05 15.51 -19.15
N TRP A 267 -12.50 14.26 -19.28
CA TRP A 267 -11.63 13.13 -19.64
C TRP A 267 -11.12 13.20 -21.08
N PHE A 268 -12.00 13.55 -22.04
CA PHE A 268 -11.68 13.51 -23.47
C PHE A 268 -11.13 14.83 -24.02
N ASP A 269 -11.61 15.99 -23.54
CA ASP A 269 -11.35 17.26 -24.20
C ASP A 269 -10.40 18.17 -23.41
N HIS A 270 -10.21 17.93 -22.11
CA HIS A 270 -9.39 18.82 -21.29
C HIS A 270 -7.88 18.61 -21.51
N PRO A 271 -7.08 19.65 -21.77
CA PRO A 271 -5.65 19.49 -22.09
C PRO A 271 -4.80 19.08 -20.89
N LEU A 272 -5.21 19.45 -19.67
CA LEU A 272 -4.45 19.16 -18.45
C LEU A 272 -4.80 17.77 -17.88
N PRO A 273 -3.81 16.87 -17.66
CA PRO A 273 -4.03 15.54 -17.09
C PRO A 273 -4.77 15.57 -15.75
N ALA A 274 -4.46 16.52 -14.88
CA ALA A 274 -5.13 16.67 -13.57
C ALA A 274 -6.66 16.70 -13.68
N TYR A 275 -7.18 17.48 -14.64
CA TYR A 275 -8.62 17.62 -14.88
C TYR A 275 -9.23 16.37 -15.51
N ARG A 276 -8.51 15.73 -16.44
CA ARG A 276 -8.92 14.45 -17.02
C ARG A 276 -9.10 13.40 -15.92
N LEU A 277 -8.10 13.25 -15.05
CA LEU A 277 -8.14 12.31 -13.94
C LEU A 277 -9.27 12.64 -12.95
N ALA A 278 -9.46 13.93 -12.63
CA ALA A 278 -10.56 14.36 -11.77
C ALA A 278 -11.93 13.97 -12.35
N GLY A 279 -12.14 14.18 -13.65
CA GLY A 279 -13.36 13.76 -14.35
C GLY A 279 -13.60 12.25 -14.26
N LEU A 280 -12.57 11.43 -14.55
CA LEU A 280 -12.66 9.97 -14.46
C LEU A 280 -12.95 9.47 -13.03
N VAL A 281 -12.26 10.04 -12.02
CA VAL A 281 -12.48 9.69 -10.61
C VAL A 281 -13.89 10.04 -10.17
N MET A 282 -14.41 11.21 -10.56
CA MET A 282 -15.77 11.61 -10.22
C MET A 282 -16.82 10.75 -10.91
N ALA A 283 -16.63 10.40 -12.18
CA ALA A 283 -17.50 9.44 -12.86
C ALA A 283 -17.53 8.09 -12.15
N TYR A 284 -16.37 7.59 -11.73
CA TYR A 284 -16.28 6.35 -10.95
C TYR A 284 -17.08 6.46 -9.64
N ILE A 285 -16.83 7.51 -8.84
CA ILE A 285 -17.52 7.72 -7.55
C ILE A 285 -19.04 7.78 -7.74
N TYR A 286 -19.52 8.53 -8.74
CA TYR A 286 -20.96 8.67 -9.01
C TYR A 286 -21.61 7.36 -9.50
N ARG A 287 -20.89 6.54 -10.29
CA ARG A 287 -21.39 5.21 -10.67
C ARG A 287 -21.53 4.29 -9.48
N VAL A 288 -20.54 4.29 -8.58
CA VAL A 288 -20.59 3.51 -7.34
C VAL A 288 -21.72 4.02 -6.43
N GLU A 289 -21.95 5.34 -6.36
CA GLU A 289 -23.09 5.90 -5.63
C GLU A 289 -24.44 5.46 -6.21
N GLY A 290 -24.57 5.46 -7.55
CA GLY A 290 -25.77 4.97 -8.22
C GLY A 290 -26.09 3.53 -7.82
N ILE A 291 -25.10 2.65 -7.82
CA ILE A 291 -25.26 1.25 -7.38
C ILE A 291 -25.71 1.18 -5.91
N ARG A 292 -25.10 2.00 -5.04
CA ARG A 292 -25.45 2.06 -3.62
C ARG A 292 -26.90 2.49 -3.41
N ALA A 293 -27.34 3.51 -4.13
CA ALA A 293 -28.70 4.06 -4.00
C ALA A 293 -29.76 3.04 -4.41
N HIS A 294 -29.54 2.30 -5.51
CA HIS A 294 -30.47 1.27 -5.98
C HIS A 294 -30.47 0.02 -5.09
N SER A 295 -29.39 -0.27 -4.37
CA SER A 295 -29.31 -1.45 -3.48
C SER A 295 -30.03 -1.23 -2.13
N ASN A 296 -30.36 0.02 -1.78
CA ASN A 296 -30.98 0.39 -0.50
C ASN A 296 -32.46 0.82 -0.65
N GLY A 297 -33.02 0.79 -1.86
CA GLY A 297 -34.44 1.01 -2.13
C GLY A 297 -35.16 -0.30 -2.32
#